data_AF-A0A327NP68-F1
#
_entry.id   AF-A0A327NP68-F1
#
_cell.length_a   1.000
_cell.length_b   1.000
_cell.length_c   1.000
_cell.angle_alpha   90.00
_cell.angle_beta   90.00
_cell.angle_gamma   90.00
#
_symmetry.space_group_name_H-M   'P 1'
#
loop_
_entity.id
_entity.type
_entity.pdbx_description
1 polymer ?
#
loop_
_entity_poly.entity_id
_entity_poly.type
_entity_poly.pdbx_seq_one_letter_code
_entity_poly.pdbx_strand_id
1 'polypeptide(L)'
;MLNLRAALLFFGCLLLGMSLGAALAQLIAFLAGDIKPISSLPTFIQQVAQLPNGWYIFIAGQAISHLFTYLIPALFYWYRFEHNRWTDFQTKPLKAVAGLWVGLLSVIVILPFNELIINWNQHLELPRLLGNLGGWMHRKQQESTSLTNQLVAFNSVNQFLIAILVIGFIASIGEEVFFRAIIQRKLIEWTANVHAGIWVAALLFSAFHFQFYGFFPRVVLGVLFGYLYVWSGNIWVAILAHFINNSLIVITTYIQRQPAYLQLEVKVDTGTWFWVISSAIGVLILLFYFHQLNHKRKVA
;
A
#
# COMPACT_ATOMS: atom_id res chain seq x y z
N MET A 1 25.16 -9.77 16.80
CA MET A 1 25.84 -8.86 15.85
C MET A 1 25.41 -9.04 14.39
N LEU A 2 24.38 -9.85 14.07
CA LEU A 2 23.89 -10.07 12.69
C LEU A 2 23.02 -8.93 12.10
N ASN A 3 22.66 -7.90 12.87
CA ASN A 3 21.52 -7.03 12.52
C ASN A 3 21.87 -5.77 11.72
N LEU A 4 23.02 -5.13 11.97
CA LEU A 4 23.37 -3.87 11.31
C LEU A 4 23.81 -4.07 9.85
N ARG A 5 24.63 -5.10 9.57
CA ARG A 5 25.08 -5.41 8.21
C ARG A 5 23.91 -5.75 7.29
N ALA A 6 23.00 -6.60 7.77
CA ALA A 6 21.77 -6.98 7.07
C ALA A 6 20.92 -5.74 6.76
N ALA A 7 20.71 -4.87 7.77
CA ALA A 7 19.97 -3.62 7.60
C ALA A 7 20.61 -2.68 6.56
N LEU A 8 21.93 -2.48 6.61
CA LEU A 8 22.66 -1.63 5.68
C LEU A 8 22.61 -2.17 4.24
N LEU A 9 22.75 -3.49 4.07
CA LEU A 9 22.62 -4.12 2.75
C LEU A 9 21.22 -3.99 2.19
N PHE A 10 20.19 -4.21 3.00
CA PHE A 10 18.80 -4.04 2.59
C PHE A 10 18.51 -2.58 2.20
N PHE A 11 18.95 -1.64 3.02
CA PHE A 11 18.81 -0.21 2.75
C PHE A 11 19.57 0.22 1.48
N GLY A 12 20.78 -0.31 1.26
CA GLY A 12 21.54 -0.09 0.02
C GLY A 12 20.81 -0.63 -1.22
N CYS A 13 20.24 -1.84 -1.15
CA CYS A 13 19.42 -2.39 -2.23
C CYS A 13 18.21 -1.49 -2.53
N LEU A 14 17.53 -1.02 -1.48
CA LEU A 14 16.40 -0.11 -1.60
C LEU A 14 16.79 1.20 -2.29
N LEU A 15 17.86 1.87 -1.84
CA LEU A 15 18.29 3.15 -2.44
C LEU A 15 18.70 3.01 -3.90
N LEU A 16 19.44 1.94 -4.24
CA LEU A 16 19.81 1.64 -5.62
C LEU A 16 18.57 1.36 -6.47
N GLY A 17 17.64 0.55 -5.95
CA GLY A 17 16.37 0.25 -6.58
C GLY A 17 15.56 1.53 -6.87
N MET A 18 15.32 2.36 -5.86
CA MET A 18 14.61 3.62 -5.99
C MET A 18 15.25 4.53 -7.04
N SER A 19 16.58 4.64 -7.05
CA SER A 19 17.32 5.47 -8.00
C SER A 19 17.16 4.95 -9.44
N LEU A 20 17.30 3.64 -9.64
CA LEU A 20 17.10 3.00 -10.94
C LEU A 20 15.65 3.11 -11.41
N GLY A 21 14.68 2.88 -10.54
CA GLY A 21 13.25 3.01 -10.83
C GLY A 21 12.88 4.43 -11.25
N ALA A 22 13.39 5.44 -10.54
CA ALA A 22 13.19 6.84 -10.88
C ALA A 22 13.83 7.19 -12.24
N ALA A 23 15.05 6.73 -12.50
CA ALA A 23 15.73 6.95 -13.77
C ALA A 23 14.99 6.29 -14.95
N LEU A 24 14.52 5.05 -14.79
CA LEU A 24 13.75 4.33 -15.81
C LEU A 24 12.38 4.97 -16.07
N ALA A 25 11.68 5.42 -15.02
CA ALA A 25 10.41 6.14 -15.18
C ALA A 25 10.59 7.45 -15.95
N GLN A 26 11.67 8.20 -15.67
CA GLN A 26 12.02 9.41 -16.42
C GLN A 26 12.42 9.10 -17.86
N LEU A 27 13.18 8.02 -18.09
CA LEU A 27 13.56 7.58 -19.44
C LEU A 27 12.34 7.24 -20.28
N ILE A 28 11.35 6.55 -19.72
CA ILE A 28 10.09 6.24 -20.43
C ILE A 28 9.37 7.52 -20.84
N ALA A 29 9.27 8.47 -19.92
CA ALA A 29 8.63 9.74 -20.19
C ALA A 29 9.36 10.51 -21.31
N PHE A 30 10.70 10.57 -21.24
CA PHE A 30 11.55 11.20 -22.26
C PHE A 30 11.46 10.54 -23.63
N LEU A 31 11.41 9.21 -23.70
CA LEU A 31 11.28 8.48 -24.96
C LEU A 31 9.88 8.60 -25.57
N ALA A 32 8.87 8.95 -24.77
CA ALA A 32 7.49 9.06 -25.22
C ALA A 32 7.11 10.44 -25.76
N GLY A 33 7.95 11.47 -25.57
CA GLY A 33 7.74 12.79 -26.14
C GLY A 33 8.73 13.85 -25.66
N ASP A 34 8.63 15.05 -26.24
CA ASP A 34 9.51 16.18 -25.94
C ASP A 34 9.20 16.79 -24.56
N ILE A 35 9.74 16.18 -23.51
CA ILE A 35 9.69 16.71 -22.14
C ILE A 35 10.82 17.71 -21.96
N LYS A 36 10.49 18.91 -21.48
CA LYS A 36 11.45 19.96 -21.13
C LYS A 36 12.23 19.58 -19.86
N PRO A 37 13.38 20.21 -19.58
CA PRO A 37 14.15 19.95 -18.37
C PRO A 37 13.27 19.97 -17.10
N ILE A 38 13.36 18.91 -16.30
CA ILE A 38 12.54 18.71 -15.10
C ILE A 38 13.13 19.57 -13.97
N SER A 39 12.43 20.65 -13.61
CA SER A 39 12.79 21.50 -12.46
C SER A 39 12.12 21.09 -11.17
N SER A 40 10.96 20.42 -11.24
CA SER A 40 10.22 19.93 -10.08
C SER A 40 9.30 18.77 -10.43
N LEU A 41 8.91 17.96 -9.44
CA LEU A 41 7.99 16.85 -9.62
C LEU A 41 6.60 17.30 -10.13
N PRO A 42 5.96 18.36 -9.59
CA PRO A 42 4.70 18.87 -10.15
C PRO A 42 4.81 19.26 -11.63
N THR A 43 5.92 19.91 -12.02
CA THR A 43 6.17 20.29 -13.40
C THR A 43 6.33 19.07 -14.30
N PHE A 44 7.03 18.02 -13.85
CA PHE A 44 7.13 16.75 -14.57
C PHE A 44 5.76 16.10 -14.80
N ILE A 45 4.95 16.00 -13.73
CA ILE A 45 3.60 15.43 -13.80
C ILE A 45 2.74 16.17 -14.83
N GLN A 46 2.77 17.51 -14.79
CA GLN A 46 2.02 18.35 -15.71
C GLN A 46 2.46 18.15 -17.17
N GLN A 47 3.77 18.07 -17.42
CA GLN A 47 4.29 17.86 -18.76
C GLN A 47 3.88 16.49 -19.32
N VAL A 48 4.03 15.42 -18.54
CA VAL A 48 3.63 14.06 -18.96
C VAL A 48 2.12 13.99 -19.23
N ALA A 49 1.30 14.64 -18.39
CA ALA A 49 -0.15 14.65 -18.57
C ALA A 49 -0.61 15.34 -19.87
N GLN A 50 0.20 16.24 -20.44
CA GLN A 50 -0.08 16.93 -21.70
C GLN A 50 0.39 16.16 -22.94
N LEU A 51 1.19 15.11 -22.79
CA LEU A 51 1.63 14.28 -23.90
C LEU A 51 0.48 13.46 -24.48
N PRO A 52 0.52 13.12 -25.79
CA PRO A 52 -0.30 12.06 -26.34
C PRO A 52 -0.11 10.79 -25.50
N ASN A 53 -1.19 10.14 -25.09
CA ASN A 53 -1.14 8.96 -24.20
C ASN A 53 -0.49 9.21 -22.83
N GLY A 54 -0.45 10.47 -22.35
CA GLY A 54 0.16 10.86 -21.08
C GLY A 54 -0.19 9.99 -19.88
N TRP A 55 -1.46 9.57 -19.76
CA TRP A 55 -1.90 8.67 -18.69
C TRP A 55 -1.19 7.30 -18.73
N TYR A 56 -1.02 6.71 -19.93
CA TYR A 56 -0.34 5.43 -20.10
C TYR A 56 1.15 5.53 -19.75
N ILE A 57 1.79 6.63 -20.16
CA ILE A 57 3.20 6.92 -19.83
C ILE A 57 3.35 7.03 -18.31
N PHE A 58 2.44 7.77 -17.67
CA PHE A 58 2.46 8.00 -16.24
C PHE A 58 2.26 6.71 -15.45
N ILE A 59 1.24 5.89 -15.79
CA ILE A 59 1.00 4.64 -15.07
C ILE A 59 2.09 3.59 -15.30
N ALA A 60 2.72 3.58 -16.49
CA ALA A 60 3.88 2.73 -16.76
C ALA A 60 5.09 3.14 -15.91
N GLY A 61 5.36 4.45 -15.81
CA GLY A 61 6.39 4.99 -14.91
C GLY A 61 6.12 4.61 -13.46
N GLN A 62 4.86 4.64 -13.01
CA GLN A 62 4.47 4.26 -11.66
C GLN A 62 4.63 2.76 -11.41
N ALA A 63 4.26 1.89 -12.36
CA ALA A 63 4.51 0.45 -12.27
C ALA A 63 6.01 0.17 -12.09
N ILE A 64 6.87 0.80 -12.89
CA ILE A 64 8.33 0.64 -12.79
C ILE A 64 8.86 1.18 -11.48
N SER A 65 8.42 2.38 -11.07
CA SER A 65 8.83 2.96 -9.79
C SER A 65 8.47 2.03 -8.62
N HIS A 66 7.26 1.46 -8.58
CA HIS A 66 6.85 0.52 -7.55
C HIS A 66 7.67 -0.78 -7.57
N LEU A 67 7.88 -1.38 -8.76
CA LEU A 67 8.67 -2.61 -8.89
C LEU A 67 10.11 -2.40 -8.41
N PHE A 68 10.73 -1.29 -8.80
CA PHE A 68 12.11 -0.98 -8.47
C PHE A 68 12.29 -0.36 -7.07
N THR A 69 11.25 0.18 -6.46
CA THR A 69 11.31 0.64 -5.06
C THR A 69 11.11 -0.50 -4.08
N TYR A 70 10.13 -1.37 -4.34
CA TYR A 70 9.69 -2.37 -3.37
C TYR A 70 10.06 -3.80 -3.77
N LEU A 71 9.50 -4.32 -4.86
CA LEU A 71 9.55 -5.75 -5.15
C LEU A 71 10.95 -6.24 -5.50
N ILE A 72 11.60 -5.61 -6.49
CA ILE A 72 12.89 -6.04 -7.01
C ILE A 72 13.98 -5.91 -5.94
N PRO A 73 14.14 -4.78 -5.23
CA PRO A 73 15.15 -4.69 -4.18
C PRO A 73 14.91 -5.67 -3.03
N ALA A 74 13.65 -5.87 -2.62
CA ALA A 74 13.30 -6.82 -1.59
C ALA A 74 13.71 -8.24 -1.98
N LEU A 75 13.31 -8.69 -3.16
CA LEU A 75 13.65 -10.01 -3.65
C LEU A 75 15.15 -10.17 -3.92
N PHE A 76 15.79 -9.16 -4.51
CA PHE A 76 17.23 -9.16 -4.72
C PHE A 76 17.97 -9.32 -3.39
N TYR A 77 17.60 -8.55 -2.37
CA TYR A 77 18.17 -8.67 -1.04
C TYR A 77 17.97 -10.08 -0.46
N TRP A 78 16.73 -10.58 -0.54
CA TRP A 78 16.32 -11.87 0.00
C TRP A 78 17.06 -13.05 -0.62
N TYR A 79 17.15 -13.07 -1.96
CA TYR A 79 17.83 -14.15 -2.67
C TYR A 79 19.35 -14.04 -2.59
N ARG A 80 19.91 -12.82 -2.67
CA ARG A 80 21.36 -12.64 -2.85
C ARG A 80 22.13 -12.57 -1.53
N PHE A 81 21.57 -11.99 -0.49
CA PHE A 81 22.26 -11.77 0.78
C PHE A 81 21.73 -12.63 1.92
N GLU A 82 20.42 -12.88 1.96
CA GLU A 82 19.83 -13.78 2.95
C GLU A 82 19.83 -15.25 2.48
N HIS A 83 20.10 -15.51 1.19
CA HIS A 83 20.12 -16.85 0.58
C HIS A 83 18.83 -17.66 0.79
N ASN A 84 17.72 -16.95 0.99
CA ASN A 84 16.40 -17.53 1.23
C ASN A 84 15.61 -17.62 -0.08
N ARG A 85 14.48 -18.33 -0.04
CA ARG A 85 13.58 -18.59 -1.18
C ARG A 85 12.22 -17.94 -0.98
N TRP A 86 11.43 -17.85 -2.04
CA TRP A 86 10.03 -17.38 -1.97
C TRP A 86 9.19 -18.18 -0.96
N THR A 87 9.45 -19.49 -0.87
CA THR A 87 8.77 -20.42 0.05
C THR A 87 8.95 -20.03 1.52
N ASP A 88 10.00 -19.29 1.86
CA ASP A 88 10.25 -18.85 3.23
C ASP A 88 9.29 -17.73 3.67
N PHE A 89 8.54 -17.16 2.73
CA PHE A 89 7.41 -16.28 3.02
C PHE A 89 6.10 -17.05 3.25
N GLN A 90 6.11 -18.38 3.13
CA GLN A 90 4.95 -19.25 3.37
C GLN A 90 5.31 -20.43 4.28
N THR A 91 5.02 -20.30 5.58
CA THR A 91 5.12 -21.44 6.52
C THR A 91 4.00 -22.47 6.32
N LYS A 92 2.91 -22.08 5.64
CA LYS A 92 1.79 -22.95 5.28
C LYS A 92 1.38 -22.70 3.83
N PRO A 93 0.99 -23.72 3.05
CA PRO A 93 0.48 -23.51 1.69
C PRO A 93 -0.87 -22.76 1.75
N LEU A 94 -1.22 -22.00 0.71
CA LEU A 94 -2.42 -21.15 0.71
C LEU A 94 -3.71 -21.97 0.95
N LYS A 95 -3.79 -23.17 0.37
CA LYS A 95 -4.90 -24.12 0.58
C LYS A 95 -5.08 -24.58 2.04
N ALA A 96 -4.04 -24.45 2.88
CA ALA A 96 -4.11 -24.81 4.30
C ALA A 96 -4.59 -23.64 5.18
N VAL A 97 -4.66 -22.42 4.64
CA VAL A 97 -5.20 -21.25 5.34
C VAL A 97 -6.69 -21.45 5.55
N ALA A 98 -7.10 -21.65 6.80
CA ALA A 98 -8.50 -21.83 7.15
C ALA A 98 -9.19 -20.47 7.20
N GLY A 99 -10.37 -20.36 6.58
CA GLY A 99 -11.14 -19.12 6.59
C GLY A 99 -10.50 -17.99 5.78
N LEU A 100 -9.84 -18.26 4.64
CA LEU A 100 -9.29 -17.22 3.76
C LEU A 100 -10.31 -16.10 3.49
N TRP A 101 -11.54 -16.46 3.14
CA TRP A 101 -12.63 -15.50 2.92
C TRP A 101 -13.00 -14.66 4.15
N VAL A 102 -12.84 -15.19 5.37
CA VAL A 102 -13.05 -14.42 6.61
C VAL A 102 -11.99 -13.31 6.71
N GLY A 103 -10.73 -13.65 6.44
CA GLY A 103 -9.64 -12.69 6.40
C GLY A 103 -9.85 -11.62 5.32
N LEU A 104 -10.26 -12.01 4.11
CA LEU A 104 -10.53 -11.05 3.03
C LEU A 104 -11.77 -10.18 3.31
N LEU A 105 -12.83 -10.75 3.89
CA LEU A 105 -14.04 -10.00 4.28
C LEU A 105 -13.73 -8.93 5.33
N SER A 106 -12.76 -9.17 6.22
CA SER A 106 -12.35 -8.18 7.22
C SER A 106 -11.88 -6.86 6.60
N VAL A 107 -11.31 -6.90 5.39
CA VAL A 107 -10.88 -5.72 4.62
C VAL A 107 -12.06 -4.86 4.17
N ILE A 108 -13.20 -5.48 3.85
CA ILE A 108 -14.42 -4.76 3.46
C ILE A 108 -15.13 -4.25 4.71
N VAL A 109 -15.21 -5.07 5.75
CA VAL A 109 -15.91 -4.74 6.99
C VAL A 109 -15.23 -3.59 7.74
N ILE A 110 -13.91 -3.43 7.66
CA ILE A 110 -13.20 -2.33 8.32
C ILE A 110 -13.44 -0.96 7.66
N LEU A 111 -13.97 -0.89 6.43
CA LEU A 111 -14.04 0.36 5.67
C LEU A 111 -14.79 1.49 6.39
N PRO A 112 -15.98 1.30 7.00
CA PRO A 112 -16.67 2.39 7.70
C PRO A 112 -15.90 2.91 8.92
N PHE A 113 -15.25 2.02 9.67
CA PHE A 113 -14.38 2.41 10.77
C PHE A 113 -13.15 3.17 10.26
N ASN A 114 -12.55 2.72 9.17
CA ASN A 114 -11.41 3.40 8.57
C ASN A 114 -11.79 4.79 8.02
N GLU A 115 -13.02 4.97 7.51
CA GLU A 115 -13.55 6.26 7.08
C GLU A 115 -13.67 7.27 8.24
N LEU A 116 -14.05 6.82 9.45
CA LEU A 116 -13.98 7.67 10.64
C LEU A 116 -12.55 8.16 10.89
N ILE A 117 -11.55 7.29 10.76
CA ILE A 117 -10.14 7.64 10.94
C ILE A 117 -9.68 8.59 9.84
N ILE A 118 -10.10 8.39 8.59
CA ILE A 118 -9.82 9.30 7.47
C ILE A 118 -10.38 10.68 7.80
N ASN A 119 -11.66 10.77 8.17
CA ASN A 119 -12.32 12.02 8.51
C ASN A 119 -11.58 12.71 9.67
N TRP A 120 -11.31 12.01 10.76
CA TRP A 120 -10.57 12.55 11.89
C TRP A 120 -9.17 13.06 11.48
N ASN A 121 -8.41 12.28 10.69
CA ASN A 121 -7.06 12.64 10.28
C ASN A 121 -7.02 13.86 9.34
N GLN A 122 -8.04 14.04 8.50
CA GLN A 122 -8.16 15.22 7.61
C GLN A 122 -8.40 16.53 8.38
N HIS A 123 -9.01 16.46 9.58
CA HIS A 123 -9.27 17.63 10.42
C HIS A 123 -8.11 18.01 11.35
N LEU A 124 -7.00 17.26 11.32
CA LEU A 124 -5.81 17.60 12.11
C LEU A 124 -5.10 18.81 11.50
N GLU A 125 -5.08 19.92 12.22
CA GLU A 125 -4.35 21.15 11.84
C GLU A 125 -2.82 21.05 12.06
N LEU A 126 -2.30 19.84 12.29
CA LEU A 126 -0.90 19.58 12.66
C LEU A 126 0.14 20.28 11.76
N PRO A 127 -0.03 20.35 10.42
CA PRO A 127 0.93 21.05 9.56
C PRO A 127 1.05 22.55 9.84
N ARG A 128 0.08 23.20 10.48
CA ARG A 128 0.18 24.63 10.87
C ARG A 128 1.00 24.81 12.14
N LEU A 129 0.97 23.83 13.04
CA LEU A 129 1.60 23.89 14.36
C LEU A 129 3.12 23.61 14.34
N LEU A 130 3.61 23.00 13.26
CA LEU A 130 5.00 22.49 13.17
C LEU A 130 5.98 23.42 12.42
N GLY A 131 5.59 24.66 12.12
CA GLY A 131 6.44 25.64 11.44
C GLY A 131 7.04 25.12 10.13
N ASN A 132 8.37 25.12 10.01
CA ASN A 132 9.09 24.67 8.81
C ASN A 132 8.80 23.21 8.42
N LEU A 133 8.69 22.32 9.41
CA LEU A 133 8.33 20.92 9.19
C LEU A 133 6.90 20.82 8.66
N GLY A 134 6.01 21.63 9.21
CA GLY A 134 4.62 21.75 8.75
C GLY A 134 4.50 22.21 7.29
N GLY A 135 5.28 23.21 6.89
CA GLY A 135 5.37 23.65 5.50
C GLY A 135 5.90 22.57 4.56
N TRP A 136 6.89 21.77 5.00
CA TRP A 136 7.36 20.61 4.23
C TRP A 136 6.27 19.53 4.09
N MET A 137 5.54 19.21 5.17
CA MET A 137 4.43 18.26 5.14
C MET A 137 3.33 18.71 4.18
N HIS A 138 3.01 20.01 4.17
CA HIS A 138 2.01 20.56 3.25
C HIS A 138 2.43 20.43 1.79
N ARG A 139 3.70 20.71 1.45
CA ARG A 139 4.22 20.50 0.08
C ARG A 139 4.18 19.04 -0.33
N LYS A 140 4.59 18.12 0.55
CA LYS A 140 4.52 16.68 0.27
C LYS A 140 3.09 16.18 0.10
N GLN A 141 2.15 16.74 0.87
CA GLN A 141 0.73 16.47 0.70
C GLN A 141 0.22 16.92 -0.68
N GLN A 142 0.59 18.12 -1.14
CA GLN A 142 0.23 18.62 -2.47
C GLN A 142 0.83 17.78 -3.60
N GLU A 143 2.11 17.39 -3.50
CA GLU A 143 2.78 16.50 -4.45
C GLU A 143 2.05 15.15 -4.56
N SER A 144 1.75 14.52 -3.41
CA SER A 144 1.03 13.25 -3.36
C SER A 144 -0.38 13.36 -3.95
N THR A 145 -1.15 14.40 -3.63
CA THR A 145 -2.47 14.62 -4.20
C THR A 145 -2.40 14.81 -5.72
N SER A 146 -1.41 15.54 -6.24
CA SER A 146 -1.22 15.71 -7.68
C SER A 146 -0.91 14.37 -8.37
N LEU A 147 -0.07 13.52 -7.77
CA LEU A 147 0.22 12.18 -8.28
C LEU A 147 -1.04 11.31 -8.30
N THR A 148 -1.79 11.28 -7.20
CA THR A 148 -3.03 10.50 -7.09
C THR A 148 -4.06 10.95 -8.14
N ASN A 149 -4.26 12.25 -8.32
CA ASN A 149 -5.22 12.78 -9.30
C ASN A 149 -4.90 12.34 -10.72
N GLN A 150 -3.62 12.27 -11.09
CA GLN A 150 -3.19 11.78 -12.40
C GLN A 150 -3.30 10.25 -12.52
N LEU A 151 -2.93 9.50 -11.47
CA LEU A 151 -3.07 8.04 -11.45
C LEU A 151 -4.52 7.62 -11.71
N VAL A 152 -5.46 8.30 -11.05
CA VAL A 152 -6.88 8.00 -11.18
C VAL A 152 -7.56 8.73 -12.33
N ALA A 153 -6.80 9.45 -13.18
CA ALA A 153 -7.33 10.20 -14.32
C ALA A 153 -7.87 9.32 -15.47
N PHE A 154 -8.04 8.02 -15.27
CA PHE A 154 -8.54 7.10 -16.28
C PHE A 154 -10.02 7.36 -16.65
N ASN A 155 -10.36 7.10 -17.91
CA ASN A 155 -11.68 7.36 -18.48
C ASN A 155 -12.23 6.24 -19.39
N SER A 156 -11.52 5.13 -19.53
CA SER A 156 -11.95 3.98 -20.33
C SER A 156 -11.79 2.67 -19.56
N VAL A 157 -12.51 1.63 -20.00
CA VAL A 157 -12.42 0.27 -19.42
C VAL A 157 -10.98 -0.26 -19.47
N ASN A 158 -10.26 -0.02 -20.57
CA ASN A 158 -8.87 -0.46 -20.71
C ASN A 158 -7.95 0.20 -19.68
N GLN A 159 -8.07 1.52 -19.50
CA GLN A 159 -7.30 2.24 -18.49
C GLN A 159 -7.69 1.81 -17.08
N PHE A 160 -8.98 1.57 -16.82
CA PHE A 160 -9.44 1.02 -15.55
C PHE A 160 -8.81 -0.35 -15.23
N LEU A 161 -8.78 -1.28 -16.19
CA LEU A 161 -8.17 -2.60 -15.99
C LEU A 161 -6.65 -2.50 -15.74
N ILE A 162 -5.96 -1.59 -16.44
CA ILE A 162 -4.54 -1.31 -16.19
C ILE A 162 -4.35 -0.69 -14.80
N ALA A 163 -5.26 0.19 -14.35
CA ALA A 163 -5.22 0.75 -13.00
C ALA A 163 -5.38 -0.33 -11.93
N ILE A 164 -6.28 -1.30 -12.12
CA ILE A 164 -6.40 -2.47 -11.22
C ILE A 164 -5.12 -3.29 -11.20
N LEU A 165 -4.50 -3.53 -12.35
CA LEU A 165 -3.24 -4.26 -12.42
C LEU A 165 -2.11 -3.52 -11.70
N VAL A 166 -1.95 -2.20 -11.92
CA VAL A 166 -0.81 -1.43 -11.41
C VAL A 166 -1.02 -0.99 -9.96
N ILE A 167 -2.12 -0.27 -9.69
CA ILE A 167 -2.43 0.30 -8.36
C ILE A 167 -2.96 -0.79 -7.43
N GLY A 168 -3.73 -1.74 -7.96
CA GLY A 168 -4.18 -2.89 -7.21
C GLY A 168 -3.04 -3.89 -7.02
N PHE A 169 -2.69 -4.63 -8.07
CA PHE A 169 -1.91 -5.86 -7.93
C PHE A 169 -0.40 -5.61 -7.76
N ILE A 170 0.23 -4.86 -8.68
CA ILE A 170 1.68 -4.60 -8.67
C ILE A 170 2.10 -3.86 -7.38
N ALA A 171 1.35 -2.83 -6.98
CA ALA A 171 1.61 -2.13 -5.73
C ALA A 171 1.48 -3.09 -4.53
N SER A 172 0.39 -3.84 -4.43
CA SER A 172 0.16 -4.76 -3.30
C SER A 172 1.23 -5.83 -3.18
N ILE A 173 1.63 -6.49 -4.29
CA ILE A 173 2.68 -7.52 -4.21
C ILE A 173 4.02 -6.91 -3.81
N GLY A 174 4.40 -5.77 -4.37
CA GLY A 174 5.66 -5.10 -4.03
C GLY A 174 5.70 -4.68 -2.57
N GLU A 175 4.67 -3.98 -2.12
CA GLU A 175 4.58 -3.43 -0.77
C GLU A 175 4.47 -4.53 0.30
N GLU A 176 3.68 -5.58 0.07
CA GLU A 176 3.59 -6.68 1.04
C GLU A 176 4.89 -7.48 1.13
N VAL A 177 5.55 -7.77 0.00
CA VAL A 177 6.86 -8.44 0.04
C VAL A 177 7.89 -7.59 0.79
N PHE A 178 7.95 -6.29 0.51
CA PHE A 178 8.89 -5.39 1.15
C PHE A 178 8.60 -5.21 2.66
N PHE A 179 7.38 -4.81 3.01
CA PHE A 179 7.06 -4.45 4.39
C PHE A 179 6.78 -5.66 5.28
N ARG A 180 6.14 -6.73 4.78
CA ARG A 180 5.70 -7.84 5.63
C ARG A 180 6.70 -8.98 5.59
N ALA A 181 7.09 -9.37 4.39
CA ALA A 181 7.98 -10.51 4.21
C ALA A 181 9.43 -10.21 4.69
N ILE A 182 9.86 -8.94 4.62
CA ILE A 182 11.20 -8.51 5.06
C ILE A 182 11.15 -7.64 6.32
N ILE A 183 10.61 -6.41 6.25
CA ILE A 183 10.72 -5.44 7.36
C ILE A 183 10.05 -5.97 8.64
N GLN A 184 8.76 -6.35 8.57
CA GLN A 184 8.02 -6.86 9.71
C GLN A 184 8.72 -8.08 10.31
N ARG A 185 9.15 -9.04 9.48
CA ARG A 185 9.86 -10.23 9.95
C ARG A 185 11.15 -9.88 10.70
N LYS A 186 11.99 -9.00 10.14
CA LYS A 186 13.23 -8.54 10.80
C LYS A 186 12.93 -7.75 12.09
N LEU A 187 11.89 -6.92 12.11
CA LEU A 187 11.48 -6.21 13.32
C LEU A 187 10.97 -7.15 14.41
N ILE A 188 10.24 -8.21 14.07
CA ILE A 188 9.82 -9.25 15.02
C ILE A 188 11.05 -9.96 15.58
N GLU A 189 12.02 -10.33 14.73
CA GLU A 189 13.29 -10.94 15.14
C GLU A 189 14.08 -10.02 16.09
N TRP A 190 14.15 -8.71 15.81
CA TRP A 190 14.93 -7.75 16.59
C TRP A 190 14.28 -7.37 17.92
N THR A 191 12.95 -7.25 17.94
CA THR A 191 12.20 -6.87 19.15
C THR A 191 11.82 -8.08 20.00
N ALA A 192 11.97 -9.30 19.47
CA ALA A 192 11.44 -10.54 20.02
C ALA A 192 9.93 -10.46 20.36
N ASN A 193 9.18 -9.57 19.69
CA ASN A 193 7.77 -9.32 19.96
C ASN A 193 7.00 -9.16 18.64
N VAL A 194 6.08 -10.08 18.40
CA VAL A 194 5.24 -10.12 17.20
C VAL A 194 4.44 -8.83 17.02
N HIS A 195 3.85 -8.31 18.10
CA HIS A 195 3.01 -7.11 18.06
C HIS A 195 3.86 -5.88 17.78
N ALA A 196 5.00 -5.72 18.47
CA ALA A 196 5.90 -4.60 18.23
C ALA A 196 6.39 -4.57 16.77
N GLY A 197 6.78 -5.72 16.22
CA GLY A 197 7.19 -5.81 14.82
C GLY A 197 6.08 -5.44 13.82
N ILE A 198 4.84 -5.86 14.06
CA ILE A 198 3.68 -5.51 13.22
C ILE A 198 3.40 -4.01 13.27
N TRP A 199 3.30 -3.42 14.47
CA TRP A 199 2.96 -2.01 14.63
C TRP A 199 4.05 -1.09 14.07
N VAL A 200 5.32 -1.39 14.32
CA VAL A 200 6.43 -0.60 13.77
C VAL A 200 6.48 -0.74 12.25
N ALA A 201 6.28 -1.93 11.69
CA ALA A 201 6.20 -2.11 10.23
C ALA A 201 5.02 -1.33 9.61
N ALA A 202 3.87 -1.29 10.26
CA ALA A 202 2.69 -0.53 9.80
C ALA A 202 2.92 0.99 9.86
N LEU A 203 3.61 1.48 10.89
CA LEU A 203 4.03 2.89 10.98
C LEU A 203 5.01 3.25 9.86
N LEU A 204 6.02 2.40 9.61
CA LEU A 204 6.95 2.59 8.50
C LEU A 204 6.24 2.55 7.15
N PHE A 205 5.36 1.57 6.93
CA PHE A 205 4.53 1.45 5.73
C PHE A 205 3.79 2.76 5.43
N SER A 206 3.12 3.32 6.44
CA SER A 206 2.40 4.58 6.28
C SER A 206 3.32 5.79 6.07
N ALA A 207 4.45 5.85 6.78
CA ALA A 207 5.41 6.96 6.67
C ALA A 207 6.06 7.05 5.28
N PHE A 208 6.34 5.90 4.64
CA PHE A 208 6.94 5.83 3.30
C PHE A 208 6.09 6.46 2.19
N HIS A 209 4.79 6.66 2.45
CA HIS A 209 3.90 7.33 1.49
C HIS A 209 4.02 8.86 1.52
N PHE A 210 4.70 9.44 2.50
CA PHE A 210 4.89 10.90 2.63
C PHE A 210 3.60 11.74 2.53
N GLN A 211 2.47 11.18 2.94
CA GLN A 211 1.16 11.83 2.87
C GLN A 211 0.49 11.78 4.24
N PHE A 212 0.28 12.97 4.81
CA PHE A 212 -0.16 13.13 6.20
C PHE A 212 -1.62 12.72 6.39
N TYR A 213 -2.54 13.19 5.53
CA TYR A 213 -3.96 12.91 5.70
C TYR A 213 -4.35 11.44 5.46
N GLY A 214 -3.46 10.63 4.89
CA GLY A 214 -3.61 9.18 4.80
C GLY A 214 -2.82 8.39 5.85
N PHE A 215 -2.14 9.04 6.79
CA PHE A 215 -1.19 8.38 7.69
C PHE A 215 -1.86 7.34 8.59
N PHE A 216 -2.75 7.76 9.50
CA PHE A 216 -3.38 6.83 10.45
C PHE A 216 -4.27 5.76 9.79
N PRO A 217 -5.06 6.06 8.76
CA PRO A 217 -5.82 5.03 8.02
C PRO A 217 -4.91 3.92 7.47
N ARG A 218 -3.76 4.28 6.90
CA ARG A 218 -2.77 3.30 6.41
C ARG A 218 -2.09 2.52 7.52
N VAL A 219 -1.90 3.10 8.71
CA VAL A 219 -1.38 2.37 9.87
C VAL A 219 -2.37 1.27 10.27
N VAL A 220 -3.66 1.58 10.36
CA VAL A 220 -4.69 0.59 10.74
C VAL A 220 -4.76 -0.55 9.73
N LEU A 221 -4.80 -0.26 8.43
CA LEU A 221 -4.73 -1.28 7.39
C LEU A 221 -3.41 -2.05 7.43
N GLY A 222 -2.31 -1.37 7.71
CA GLY A 222 -0.99 -1.97 7.83
C GLY A 222 -0.91 -3.02 8.94
N VAL A 223 -1.49 -2.70 10.09
CA VAL A 223 -1.63 -3.62 11.24
C VAL A 223 -2.54 -4.80 10.88
N LEU A 224 -3.67 -4.55 10.22
CA LEU A 224 -4.59 -5.59 9.74
C LEU A 224 -3.84 -6.60 8.85
N PHE A 225 -3.16 -6.14 7.80
CA PHE A 225 -2.42 -7.02 6.89
C PHE A 225 -1.28 -7.76 7.60
N GLY A 226 -0.59 -7.10 8.53
CA GLY A 226 0.48 -7.69 9.33
C GLY A 226 0.01 -8.89 10.17
N TYR A 227 -1.16 -8.78 10.83
CA TYR A 227 -1.75 -9.89 11.57
C TYR A 227 -2.29 -10.99 10.66
N LEU A 228 -2.95 -10.64 9.55
CA LEU A 228 -3.40 -11.64 8.56
C LEU A 228 -2.23 -12.48 8.05
N TYR A 229 -1.07 -11.85 7.81
CA TYR A 229 0.15 -12.57 7.42
C TYR A 229 0.66 -13.49 8.53
N VAL A 230 0.86 -12.98 9.75
CA VAL A 230 1.41 -13.75 10.87
C VAL A 230 0.53 -14.95 11.21
N TRP A 231 -0.79 -14.78 11.24
CA TRP A 231 -1.70 -15.85 11.63
C TRP A 231 -1.89 -16.90 10.55
N SER A 232 -1.98 -16.48 9.27
CA SER A 232 -2.07 -17.41 8.15
C SER A 232 -0.75 -18.14 7.86
N GLY A 233 0.37 -17.49 8.15
CA GLY A 233 1.70 -17.95 7.77
C GLY A 233 1.93 -17.95 6.26
N ASN A 234 1.19 -17.13 5.50
CA ASN A 234 1.31 -17.07 4.04
C ASN A 234 1.14 -15.66 3.51
N ILE A 235 2.18 -15.13 2.85
CA ILE A 235 2.21 -13.75 2.35
C ILE A 235 1.10 -13.44 1.34
N TRP A 236 0.60 -14.45 0.61
CA TRP A 236 -0.49 -14.25 -0.35
C TRP A 236 -1.79 -13.79 0.31
N VAL A 237 -2.01 -14.10 1.59
CA VAL A 237 -3.20 -13.62 2.31
C VAL A 237 -3.14 -12.10 2.46
N ALA A 238 -1.98 -11.55 2.83
CA ALA A 238 -1.78 -10.10 2.93
C ALA A 238 -1.79 -9.44 1.54
N ILE A 239 -1.14 -10.05 0.53
CA ILE A 239 -1.16 -9.55 -0.85
C ILE A 239 -2.59 -9.45 -1.38
N LEU A 240 -3.42 -10.48 -1.19
CA LEU A 240 -4.81 -10.48 -1.64
C LEU A 240 -5.67 -9.49 -0.86
N ALA A 241 -5.47 -9.38 0.46
CA ALA A 241 -6.17 -8.41 1.30
C ALA A 241 -5.87 -6.97 0.85
N HIS A 242 -4.60 -6.64 0.63
CA HIS A 242 -4.17 -5.34 0.13
C HIS A 242 -4.65 -5.10 -1.31
N PHE A 243 -4.57 -6.11 -2.18
CA PHE A 243 -5.09 -6.02 -3.55
C PHE A 243 -6.57 -5.68 -3.57
N ILE A 244 -7.38 -6.31 -2.71
CA ILE A 244 -8.81 -6.01 -2.57
C ILE A 244 -8.99 -4.57 -2.10
N ASN A 245 -8.28 -4.14 -1.06
CA ASN A 245 -8.36 -2.76 -0.58
C ASN A 245 -8.09 -1.73 -1.70
N ASN A 246 -6.98 -1.88 -2.41
CA ASN A 246 -6.60 -0.93 -3.46
C ASN A 246 -7.52 -1.02 -4.67
N SER A 247 -7.95 -2.23 -5.04
CA SER A 247 -8.89 -2.42 -6.14
C SER A 247 -10.25 -1.79 -5.84
N LEU A 248 -10.73 -1.85 -4.59
CA LEU A 248 -11.96 -1.17 -4.20
C LEU A 248 -11.86 0.35 -4.37
N ILE A 249 -10.71 0.95 -4.07
CA ILE A 249 -10.47 2.39 -4.32
C ILE A 249 -10.52 2.70 -5.82
N VAL A 250 -9.89 1.89 -6.67
CA VAL A 250 -9.91 2.07 -8.13
C VAL A 250 -11.32 1.87 -8.70
N ILE A 251 -12.05 0.85 -8.25
CA ILE A 251 -13.44 0.55 -8.66
C ILE A 251 -14.37 1.68 -8.28
N THR A 252 -14.34 2.14 -7.03
CA THR A 252 -15.19 3.24 -6.55
C THR A 252 -14.89 4.53 -7.33
N THR A 253 -13.61 4.82 -7.59
CA THR A 253 -13.20 5.97 -8.41
C THR A 253 -13.70 5.87 -9.85
N TYR A 254 -13.69 4.67 -10.44
CA TYR A 254 -14.22 4.45 -11.79
C TYR A 254 -15.73 4.68 -11.86
N ILE A 255 -16.49 4.17 -10.89
CA ILE A 255 -17.94 4.33 -10.82
C ILE A 255 -18.32 5.80 -10.63
N GLN A 256 -17.63 6.53 -9.74
CA GLN A 256 -17.87 7.96 -9.50
C GLN A 256 -17.63 8.84 -10.72
N ARG A 257 -16.86 8.36 -11.71
CA ARG A 257 -16.57 9.06 -12.97
C ARG A 257 -17.55 8.72 -14.10
N GLN A 258 -18.47 7.78 -13.89
CA GLN A 258 -19.52 7.46 -14.87
C GLN A 258 -20.62 8.54 -14.87
N PRO A 259 -21.47 8.60 -15.90
CA PRO A 259 -22.66 9.46 -15.88
C PRO A 259 -23.50 9.25 -14.62
N ALA A 260 -24.17 10.31 -14.14
CA ALA A 260 -24.87 10.32 -12.85
C ALA A 260 -25.85 9.15 -12.64
N TYR A 261 -26.49 8.63 -13.70
CA TYR A 261 -27.40 7.49 -13.61
C TYR A 261 -26.72 6.14 -13.34
N LEU A 262 -25.40 6.04 -13.51
CA LEU A 262 -24.56 4.89 -13.15
C LEU A 262 -23.73 5.14 -11.89
N GLN A 263 -23.70 6.38 -11.39
CA GLN A 263 -23.03 6.70 -10.14
C GLN A 263 -23.85 6.08 -9.00
N LEU A 264 -23.29 5.04 -8.39
CA LEU A 264 -23.79 4.59 -7.11
C LEU A 264 -23.28 5.58 -6.06
N GLU A 265 -24.18 6.33 -5.42
CA GLU A 265 -23.84 7.13 -4.23
C GLU A 265 -23.55 6.18 -3.05
N VAL A 266 -22.43 5.46 -3.11
CA VAL A 266 -21.88 4.74 -1.96
C VAL A 266 -21.23 5.76 -1.06
N LYS A 267 -22.04 6.55 -0.36
CA LYS A 267 -21.59 7.32 0.77
C LYS A 267 -21.77 6.45 2.00
N VAL A 268 -20.67 5.97 2.56
CA VAL A 268 -20.70 5.33 3.87
C VAL A 268 -21.13 6.41 4.86
N ASP A 269 -22.36 6.30 5.37
CA ASP A 269 -22.87 7.23 6.36
C ASP A 269 -22.10 7.02 7.67
N THR A 270 -21.07 7.83 7.88
CA THR A 270 -20.33 7.93 9.13
C THR A 270 -21.00 8.85 10.14
N GLY A 271 -22.09 9.54 9.77
CA GLY A 271 -22.92 10.34 10.67
C GLY A 271 -23.72 9.48 11.64
N THR A 272 -23.97 8.22 11.30
CA THR A 272 -24.56 7.23 12.20
C THR A 272 -23.49 6.35 12.84
N TRP A 273 -23.24 6.55 14.14
CA TRP A 273 -22.33 5.73 14.95
C TRP A 273 -22.62 4.22 14.86
N PHE A 274 -23.83 3.83 14.47
CA PHE A 274 -24.20 2.44 14.23
C PHE A 274 -23.25 1.73 13.25
N TRP A 275 -22.97 2.31 12.07
CA TRP A 275 -22.10 1.66 11.07
C TRP A 275 -20.65 1.60 11.50
N VAL A 276 -20.17 2.64 12.18
CA VAL A 276 -18.81 2.69 12.73
C VAL A 276 -18.62 1.64 13.82
N ILE A 277 -19.54 1.54 14.78
CA ILE A 277 -19.45 0.56 15.87
C ILE A 277 -19.62 -0.85 15.32
N SER A 278 -20.56 -1.06 14.40
CA SER A 278 -20.80 -2.38 13.79
C SER A 278 -19.60 -2.86 12.97
N SER A 279 -18.94 -1.98 12.22
CA SER A 279 -17.70 -2.31 11.50
C SER A 279 -16.54 -2.59 12.45
N ALA A 280 -16.36 -1.81 13.51
CA ALA A 280 -15.32 -2.03 14.51
C ALA A 280 -15.51 -3.37 15.25
N ILE A 281 -16.73 -3.69 15.69
CA ILE A 281 -17.02 -4.98 16.34
C ILE A 281 -16.90 -6.12 15.32
N GLY A 282 -17.46 -5.95 14.12
CA GLY A 282 -17.44 -6.95 13.05
C GLY A 282 -16.03 -7.34 12.66
N VAL A 283 -15.12 -6.38 12.47
CA VAL A 283 -13.72 -6.68 12.14
C VAL A 283 -13.03 -7.41 13.28
N LEU A 284 -13.27 -7.04 14.55
CA LEU A 284 -12.69 -7.76 15.70
C LEU A 284 -13.18 -9.22 15.78
N ILE A 285 -14.47 -9.48 15.54
CA ILE A 285 -15.03 -10.83 15.50
C ILE A 285 -14.40 -11.65 14.37
N LEU A 286 -14.32 -11.08 13.15
CA LEU A 286 -13.73 -11.76 12.01
C LEU A 286 -12.25 -12.07 12.24
N LEU A 287 -11.49 -11.14 12.82
CA LEU A 287 -10.08 -11.34 13.14
C LEU A 287 -9.88 -12.38 14.24
N PHE A 288 -10.69 -12.35 15.29
CA PHE A 288 -10.66 -13.37 16.34
C PHE A 288 -10.95 -14.76 15.75
N TYR A 289 -11.98 -14.88 14.91
CA TYR A 289 -12.33 -16.14 14.26
C TYR A 289 -11.22 -16.63 13.32
N PHE A 290 -10.67 -15.73 12.48
CA PHE A 290 -9.56 -16.05 11.59
C PHE A 290 -8.30 -16.50 12.35
N HIS A 291 -7.97 -15.83 13.46
CA HIS A 291 -6.88 -16.23 14.34
C HIS A 291 -7.10 -17.63 14.92
N GLN A 292 -8.30 -17.91 15.48
CA GLN A 292 -8.64 -19.22 16.04
C GLN A 292 -8.52 -20.35 15.01
N LEU A 293 -9.04 -20.14 13.79
CA LEU A 293 -8.99 -21.12 12.71
C LEU A 293 -7.56 -21.49 12.31
N ASN A 294 -6.64 -20.52 12.28
CA ASN A 294 -5.27 -20.74 11.84
C ASN A 294 -4.31 -21.12 12.98
N HIS A 295 -4.66 -20.82 14.24
CA HIS A 295 -3.88 -21.22 15.41
C HIS A 295 -4.12 -22.69 15.80
N LYS A 296 -5.38 -23.17 15.78
CA LYS A 296 -5.73 -24.55 16.18
C LYS A 296 -5.13 -25.62 15.25
N ARG A 297 -4.80 -25.28 14.01
CA ARG A 297 -4.15 -26.16 13.03
C ARG A 297 -2.63 -26.35 13.21
N LYS A 298 -2.04 -25.91 14.34
CA LYS A 298 -0.63 -26.23 14.67
C LYS A 298 -0.45 -27.67 15.21
N VAL A 299 -1.53 -28.45 15.34
CA VAL A 299 -1.51 -29.84 15.80
C VAL A 299 -2.36 -30.70 14.85
N ALA A 300 -1.76 -31.18 13.77
CA ALA A 300 -2.20 -32.34 12.99
C ALA A 300 -1.06 -32.79 12.09
#